data_AF-L9XMU9-F1
#
_entry.id   AF-L9XMU9-F1
#
_cell.length_a   1.000
_cell.length_b   1.000
_cell.length_c   1.000
_cell.angle_alpha   90.00
_cell.angle_beta   90.00
_cell.angle_gamma   90.00
#
_symmetry.space_group_name_H-M   'P 1'
#
loop_
_entity.id
_entity.type
_entity.pdbx_description
1 polymer ?
#
loop_
_entity_poly.entity_id
_entity_poly.type
_entity_poly.pdbx_seq_one_letter_code
_entity_poly.pdbx_strand_id
1 'polypeptide(L)'
;MGVSPRLVEEIPDPQPPEVTQYNRHCYQCHSCGTETVATHPDCPDEGQFGVNVIAQSALSRYDHRLPYRKIADRFEQLHGLELSGASAWHATERAARAGRCEYEQIRREIQDADVVHIDETGVKRNGEQAWIWTFRTAQHTLYAVRESRGRDVPAEVLGEDFAGTVICDGWTAYPAFSSNLQRCWAHILREAEDAATKQDEAVPIYRDLKQLYVGLQTRLETDLSQRERAEIHRIGCRGLEEVIDQSVPDGPVATLLGKLEGGLDHWLTFVGEPAVSPTNNAAENALREPVVLRKIIGTLRNDRGMFVHETILSLLATGRQQGRNPYDELTRVVRDNKMISRDQAAPVVEPAG
;
A
#
# COMPACT_ATOMS: atom_id res chain seq x y z
N MET A 1 36.27 -8.98 46.40
CA MET A 1 34.94 -8.35 46.26
C MET A 1 34.82 -7.90 44.82
N GLY A 2 33.78 -8.30 44.10
CA GLY A 2 33.55 -7.94 42.71
C GLY A 2 32.20 -7.23 42.55
N VAL A 3 32.12 -6.28 41.63
CA VAL A 3 30.86 -5.64 41.23
C VAL A 3 30.32 -6.41 40.03
N SER A 4 29.09 -6.92 40.13
CA SER A 4 28.37 -7.51 39.01
C SER A 4 27.33 -6.51 38.53
N PRO A 5 27.56 -5.77 37.43
CA PRO A 5 26.60 -4.80 36.94
C PRO A 5 25.34 -5.51 36.46
N ARG A 6 24.17 -4.97 36.82
CA ARG A 6 22.87 -5.39 36.32
C ARG A 6 22.08 -4.17 35.86
N LEU A 7 21.59 -4.22 34.63
CA LEU A 7 20.68 -3.23 34.09
C LEU A 7 19.25 -3.72 34.30
N VAL A 8 18.37 -2.80 34.70
CA VAL A 8 16.92 -2.99 34.77
C VAL A 8 16.31 -1.88 33.94
N GLU A 9 15.56 -2.25 32.91
CA GLU A 9 14.82 -1.32 32.04
C GLU A 9 13.35 -1.41 32.43
N GLU A 10 12.76 -0.28 32.82
CA GLU A 10 11.36 -0.18 33.27
C GLU A 10 10.70 1.02 32.56
N ILE A 11 9.42 0.87 32.21
CA ILE A 11 8.60 1.97 31.69
C ILE A 11 7.89 2.68 32.85
N PRO A 12 7.79 4.02 32.84
CA PRO A 12 7.01 4.72 33.87
C PRO A 12 5.54 4.30 33.87
N ASP A 13 4.90 4.45 35.03
CA ASP A 13 3.44 4.30 35.11
C ASP A 13 2.75 5.19 34.06
N PRO A 14 1.72 4.68 33.38
CA PRO A 14 0.93 5.48 32.46
C PRO A 14 0.39 6.77 33.11
N GLN A 15 0.56 7.90 32.41
CA GLN A 15 0.19 9.21 32.94
C GLN A 15 -1.28 9.56 32.64
N PRO A 16 -1.99 10.24 33.57
CA PRO A 16 -3.35 10.72 33.33
C PRO A 16 -3.40 11.80 32.22
N PRO A 17 -4.57 12.11 31.64
CA PRO A 17 -4.70 13.15 30.64
C PRO A 17 -4.38 14.53 31.22
N GLU A 18 -3.60 15.30 30.49
CA GLU A 18 -3.44 16.73 30.71
C GLU A 18 -4.58 17.49 30.02
N VAL A 19 -5.36 18.27 30.78
CA VAL A 19 -6.51 19.01 30.27
C VAL A 19 -6.22 20.50 30.32
N THR A 20 -6.11 21.12 29.13
CA THR A 20 -5.97 22.57 28.98
C THR A 20 -7.28 23.18 28.47
N GLN A 21 -7.82 24.14 29.20
CA GLN A 21 -9.00 24.90 28.76
C GLN A 21 -8.57 26.15 27.99
N TYR A 22 -8.99 26.25 26.72
CA TYR A 22 -8.80 27.44 25.89
C TYR A 22 -10.07 28.28 25.88
N ASN A 23 -9.99 29.51 26.38
CA ASN A 23 -11.09 30.47 26.29
C ASN A 23 -10.98 31.23 24.96
N ARG A 24 -11.72 30.79 23.94
CA ARG A 24 -11.72 31.36 22.60
C ARG A 24 -12.77 32.45 22.48
N HIS A 25 -12.35 33.66 22.10
CA HIS A 25 -13.29 34.74 21.81
C HIS A 25 -14.06 34.44 20.53
N CYS A 26 -15.39 34.57 20.60
CA CYS A 26 -16.28 34.48 19.46
C CYS A 26 -16.89 35.86 19.19
N TYR A 27 -16.93 36.26 17.92
CA TYR A 27 -17.63 37.47 17.47
C TYR A 27 -18.57 37.12 16.33
N GLN A 28 -19.82 37.52 16.45
CA GLN A 28 -20.80 37.43 15.36
C GLN A 28 -21.01 38.83 14.76
N CYS A 29 -20.80 38.94 13.44
CA CYS A 29 -21.04 40.19 12.73
C CYS A 29 -22.54 40.49 12.69
N HIS A 30 -22.93 41.66 13.23
CA HIS A 30 -24.33 42.09 13.28
C HIS A 30 -24.92 42.40 11.89
N SER A 31 -24.07 42.66 10.89
CA SER A 31 -24.52 43.02 9.54
C SER A 31 -24.71 41.81 8.61
N CYS A 32 -23.83 40.80 8.70
CA CYS A 32 -23.84 39.65 7.77
C CYS A 32 -24.06 38.30 8.47
N GLY A 33 -24.12 38.27 9.79
CA GLY A 33 -24.32 37.05 10.58
C GLY A 33 -23.10 36.12 10.68
N THR A 34 -22.00 36.44 10.00
CA THR A 34 -20.77 35.63 10.01
C THR A 34 -20.18 35.57 11.41
N GLU A 35 -19.97 34.35 11.91
CA GLU A 35 -19.29 34.07 13.15
C GLU A 35 -17.78 33.92 12.90
N THR A 36 -16.96 34.54 13.76
CA THR A 36 -15.50 34.38 13.76
C THR A 36 -15.07 33.98 15.16
N VAL A 37 -14.40 32.85 15.27
CA VAL A 37 -13.86 32.32 16.52
C VAL A 37 -12.34 32.42 16.48
N ALA A 38 -11.74 33.04 17.51
CA ALA A 38 -10.29 33.16 17.63
C ALA A 38 -9.63 31.77 17.60
N THR A 39 -8.50 31.64 16.90
CA THR A 39 -7.73 30.39 16.81
C THR A 39 -6.52 30.44 17.75
N HIS A 40 -6.10 29.30 18.27
CA HIS A 40 -4.87 29.17 19.03
C HIS A 40 -4.07 27.99 18.45
N PRO A 41 -2.74 28.09 18.24
CA PRO A 41 -1.95 27.02 17.62
C PRO A 41 -2.12 25.65 18.27
N ASP A 42 -2.21 25.62 19.60
CA ASP A 42 -2.37 24.39 20.38
C ASP A 42 -3.83 24.00 20.68
N CYS A 43 -4.80 24.80 20.23
CA CYS A 43 -6.22 24.48 20.39
C CYS A 43 -6.78 23.94 19.07
N PRO A 44 -7.29 22.69 19.04
CA PRO A 44 -7.86 22.16 17.81
C PRO A 44 -9.08 22.95 17.37
N ASP A 45 -9.20 23.20 16.07
CA ASP A 45 -10.37 23.88 15.49
C ASP A 45 -11.66 23.05 15.67
N GLU A 46 -11.55 21.72 15.64
CA GLU A 46 -12.63 20.75 15.85
C GLU A 46 -12.28 19.71 16.92
N GLY A 47 -13.23 19.45 17.82
CA GLY A 47 -13.13 18.39 18.83
C GLY A 47 -12.26 18.74 20.04
N GLN A 48 -12.11 17.78 20.96
CA GLN A 48 -11.46 17.98 22.26
C GLN A 48 -10.14 17.22 22.44
N PHE A 49 -9.78 16.38 21.47
CA PHE A 49 -8.59 15.55 21.57
C PHE A 49 -7.37 16.25 20.99
N GLY A 50 -6.28 16.26 21.75
CA GLY A 50 -4.97 16.73 21.30
C GLY A 50 -4.23 15.72 20.42
N VAL A 51 -3.05 16.13 19.93
CA VAL A 51 -2.22 15.41 18.95
C VAL A 51 -1.95 13.97 19.36
N ASN A 52 -1.53 13.73 20.60
CA ASN A 52 -1.16 12.38 21.06
C ASN A 52 -2.34 11.41 21.03
N VAL A 53 -3.55 11.85 21.41
CA VAL A 53 -4.75 10.99 21.40
C VAL A 53 -5.14 10.61 19.97
N ILE A 54 -5.03 11.57 19.05
CA ILE A 54 -5.28 11.38 17.61
C ILE A 54 -4.29 10.38 17.02
N ALA A 55 -2.98 10.63 17.20
CA ALA A 55 -1.92 9.77 16.71
C ALA A 55 -2.02 8.36 17.29
N GLN A 56 -2.21 8.23 18.60
CA GLN A 56 -2.35 6.92 19.26
C GLN A 56 -3.62 6.17 18.85
N SER A 57 -4.73 6.86 18.57
CA SER A 57 -5.94 6.23 18.04
C SER A 57 -5.69 5.63 16.66
N ALA A 58 -5.06 6.38 15.75
CA ALA A 58 -4.71 5.88 14.42
C ALA A 58 -3.70 4.73 14.49
N LEU A 59 -2.64 4.86 15.30
CA LEU A 59 -1.64 3.82 15.50
C LEU A 59 -2.25 2.55 16.11
N SER A 60 -3.08 2.69 17.14
CA SER A 60 -3.78 1.56 17.76
C SER A 60 -4.67 0.83 16.76
N ARG A 61 -5.28 1.57 15.84
CA ARG A 61 -6.18 1.01 14.84
C ARG A 61 -5.44 0.25 13.75
N TYR A 62 -4.38 0.83 13.19
CA TYR A 62 -3.76 0.35 11.97
C TYR A 62 -2.46 -0.42 12.17
N ASP A 63 -1.70 -0.12 13.23
CA ASP A 63 -0.46 -0.82 13.57
C ASP A 63 -0.71 -1.90 14.63
N HIS A 64 -1.40 -1.57 15.72
CA HIS A 64 -1.76 -2.54 16.75
C HIS A 64 -3.06 -3.32 16.44
N ARG A 65 -3.74 -2.96 15.35
CA ARG A 65 -4.91 -3.66 14.79
C ARG A 65 -6.09 -3.82 15.78
N LEU A 66 -6.25 -2.87 16.70
CA LEU A 66 -7.31 -2.94 17.71
C LEU A 66 -8.66 -2.52 17.12
N PRO A 67 -9.77 -3.23 17.46
CA PRO A 67 -11.12 -2.71 17.24
C PRO A 67 -11.34 -1.42 18.03
N TYR A 68 -12.15 -0.48 17.52
CA TYR A 68 -12.33 0.84 18.17
C TYR A 68 -12.79 0.79 19.63
N ARG A 69 -13.59 -0.21 20.01
CA ARG A 69 -13.95 -0.42 21.43
C ARG A 69 -12.73 -0.76 22.29
N LYS A 70 -11.79 -1.55 21.77
CA LYS A 70 -10.52 -1.87 22.46
C LYS A 70 -9.56 -0.69 22.50
N ILE A 71 -9.64 0.23 21.55
CA ILE A 71 -8.90 1.49 21.60
C ILE A 71 -9.43 2.35 22.76
N ALA A 72 -10.75 2.45 22.92
CA ALA A 72 -11.38 3.10 24.07
C ALA A 72 -10.95 2.46 25.39
N ASP A 73 -11.09 1.13 25.54
CA ASP A 73 -10.65 0.39 26.73
C ASP A 73 -9.18 0.71 27.06
N ARG A 74 -8.29 0.78 26.05
CA ARG A 74 -6.86 1.08 26.24
C ARG A 74 -6.63 2.49 26.80
N PHE A 75 -7.35 3.50 26.30
CA PHE A 75 -7.21 4.87 26.81
C PHE A 75 -7.72 5.01 28.25
N GLU A 76 -8.80 4.34 28.60
CA GLU A 76 -9.33 4.31 29.96
C GLU A 76 -8.37 3.56 30.91
N GLN A 77 -7.90 2.38 30.52
CA GLN A 77 -7.05 1.54 31.36
C GLN A 77 -5.66 2.14 31.62
N LEU A 78 -5.06 2.75 30.60
CA LEU A 78 -3.71 3.31 30.73
C LEU A 78 -3.76 4.76 31.19
N HIS A 79 -4.68 5.57 30.69
CA HIS A 79 -4.64 7.01 30.97
C HIS A 79 -5.80 7.48 31.84
N GLY A 80 -6.81 6.66 32.13
CA GLY A 80 -8.05 7.15 32.73
C GLY A 80 -8.81 8.10 31.80
N LEU A 81 -8.50 8.11 30.50
CA LEU A 81 -9.18 8.95 29.51
C LEU A 81 -10.40 8.21 28.97
N GLU A 82 -11.58 8.60 29.44
CA GLU A 82 -12.84 8.06 28.96
C GLU A 82 -13.18 8.56 27.56
N LEU A 83 -13.28 7.65 26.59
CA LEU A 83 -13.76 7.95 25.24
C LEU A 83 -14.52 6.78 24.65
N SER A 84 -15.49 7.06 23.78
CA SER A 84 -16.24 6.01 23.09
C SER A 84 -15.49 5.45 21.88
N GLY A 85 -15.84 4.25 21.42
CA GLY A 85 -15.30 3.73 20.16
C GLY A 85 -15.58 4.64 18.95
N ALA A 86 -16.69 5.40 18.97
CA ALA A 86 -16.96 6.42 17.95
C ALA A 86 -15.98 7.61 18.06
N SER A 87 -15.62 8.00 19.28
CA SER A 87 -14.60 9.03 19.54
C SER A 87 -13.22 8.60 19.03
N ALA A 88 -12.84 7.33 19.23
CA ALA A 88 -11.61 6.76 18.66
C ALA A 88 -11.63 6.72 17.12
N TRP A 89 -12.79 6.42 16.52
CA TRP A 89 -12.98 6.53 15.07
C TRP A 89 -12.76 7.97 14.59
N HIS A 90 -13.40 8.96 15.20
CA HIS A 90 -13.24 10.37 14.82
C HIS A 90 -11.82 10.89 15.04
N ALA A 91 -11.14 10.44 16.09
CA ALA A 91 -9.72 10.73 16.29
C ALA A 91 -8.88 10.15 15.14
N THR A 92 -9.14 8.91 14.73
CA THR A 92 -8.46 8.26 13.59
C THR A 92 -8.76 8.98 12.26
N GLU A 93 -10.00 9.41 12.04
CA GLU A 93 -10.42 10.19 10.88
C GLU A 93 -9.68 11.54 10.82
N ARG A 94 -9.49 12.21 11.97
CA ARG A 94 -8.71 13.45 12.05
C ARG A 94 -7.23 13.23 11.69
N ALA A 95 -6.64 12.11 12.09
CA ALA A 95 -5.28 11.77 11.67
C ALA A 95 -5.17 11.63 10.14
N ALA A 96 -6.15 10.98 9.50
CA ALA A 96 -6.18 10.83 8.04
C ALA A 96 -6.38 12.18 7.33
N ARG A 97 -7.29 13.02 7.84
CA ARG A 97 -7.50 14.38 7.30
C ARG A 97 -6.26 15.25 7.40
N ALA A 98 -5.49 15.14 8.48
CA ALA A 98 -4.22 15.86 8.63
C ALA A 98 -3.14 15.31 7.69
N GLY A 99 -3.12 14.00 7.46
CA GLY A 99 -2.11 13.33 6.62
C GLY A 99 -2.43 13.22 5.14
N ARG A 100 -3.51 13.85 4.67
CA ARG A 100 -3.88 13.75 3.25
C ARG A 100 -2.86 14.43 2.34
N CYS A 101 -2.26 15.54 2.78
CA CYS A 101 -1.23 16.23 2.01
C CYS A 101 -0.02 15.31 1.74
N GLU A 102 0.43 14.57 2.75
CA GLU A 102 1.52 13.59 2.66
C GLU A 102 1.12 12.40 1.80
N TYR A 103 -0.12 11.92 1.90
CA TYR A 103 -0.61 10.88 1.01
C TYR A 103 -0.52 11.33 -0.47
N GLU A 104 -0.95 12.54 -0.80
CA GLU A 104 -0.82 13.06 -2.16
C GLU A 104 0.63 13.34 -2.55
N GLN A 105 1.50 13.67 -1.59
CA GLN A 105 2.94 13.77 -1.85
C GLN A 105 3.52 12.39 -2.19
N ILE A 106 3.22 11.35 -1.40
CA ILE A 106 3.63 9.96 -1.67
C ILE A 106 3.14 9.54 -3.06
N ARG A 107 1.91 9.90 -3.44
CA ARG A 107 1.38 9.63 -4.78
C ARG A 107 2.25 10.28 -5.87
N ARG A 108 2.58 11.56 -5.75
CA ARG A 108 3.44 12.25 -6.73
C ARG A 108 4.82 11.62 -6.84
N GLU A 109 5.43 11.27 -5.71
CA GLU A 109 6.73 10.58 -5.69
C GLU A 109 6.68 9.20 -6.35
N ILE A 110 5.51 8.53 -6.35
CA ILE A 110 5.31 7.28 -7.08
C ILE A 110 5.05 7.53 -8.57
N GLN A 111 4.31 8.59 -8.92
CA GLN A 111 4.07 9.01 -10.31
C GLN A 111 5.38 9.35 -11.05
N ASP A 112 6.36 9.90 -10.33
CA ASP A 112 7.67 10.27 -10.86
C ASP A 112 8.70 9.12 -10.84
N ALA A 113 8.31 7.92 -10.39
CA ALA A 113 9.24 6.80 -10.24
C ALA A 113 9.45 6.01 -11.54
N ASP A 114 10.70 5.60 -11.79
CA ASP A 114 11.05 4.77 -12.96
C ASP A 114 10.46 3.35 -12.88
N VAL A 115 10.24 2.83 -11.68
CA VAL A 115 9.77 1.45 -11.45
C VAL A 115 8.75 1.42 -10.32
N VAL A 116 7.58 0.84 -10.59
CA VAL A 116 6.48 0.68 -9.62
C VAL A 116 5.99 -0.75 -9.58
N HIS A 117 5.97 -1.34 -8.40
CA HIS A 117 5.28 -2.59 -8.11
C HIS A 117 3.80 -2.34 -7.85
N ILE A 118 2.92 -3.07 -8.53
CA ILE A 118 1.47 -2.96 -8.36
C ILE A 118 0.85 -4.33 -8.09
N ASP A 119 -0.04 -4.39 -7.10
CA ASP A 119 -0.85 -5.58 -6.80
C ASP A 119 -2.15 -5.12 -6.12
N GLU A 120 -3.13 -6.00 -6.00
CA GLU A 120 -4.42 -5.69 -5.40
C GLU A 120 -5.04 -6.85 -4.65
N THR A 121 -5.80 -6.53 -3.60
CA THR A 121 -6.57 -7.51 -2.84
C THR A 121 -7.98 -7.04 -2.56
N GLY A 122 -8.93 -7.97 -2.59
CA GLY A 122 -10.34 -7.66 -2.36
C GLY A 122 -10.62 -7.21 -0.92
N VAL A 123 -11.50 -6.25 -0.74
CA VAL A 123 -12.08 -5.85 0.55
C VAL A 123 -13.59 -5.70 0.42
N LYS A 124 -14.31 -5.73 1.53
CA LYS A 124 -15.74 -5.42 1.54
C LYS A 124 -15.97 -3.96 1.92
N ARG A 125 -16.81 -3.27 1.17
CA ARG A 125 -17.38 -1.94 1.46
C ARG A 125 -18.88 -2.12 1.63
N ASN A 126 -19.39 -2.03 2.86
CA ASN A 126 -20.80 -2.21 3.18
C ASN A 126 -21.45 -3.48 2.58
N GLY A 127 -20.67 -4.56 2.46
CA GLY A 127 -21.11 -5.83 1.85
C GLY A 127 -20.76 -5.97 0.36
N GLU A 128 -20.50 -4.87 -0.33
CA GLU A 128 -20.11 -4.83 -1.73
C GLU A 128 -18.60 -5.02 -1.91
N GLN A 129 -18.18 -5.43 -3.11
CA GLN A 129 -16.78 -5.68 -3.42
C GLN A 129 -16.05 -4.37 -3.72
N ALA A 130 -14.92 -4.17 -3.06
CA ALA A 130 -13.94 -3.15 -3.39
C ALA A 130 -12.53 -3.77 -3.40
N TRP A 131 -11.51 -2.99 -3.73
CA TRP A 131 -10.14 -3.42 -3.94
C TRP A 131 -9.20 -2.47 -3.23
N ILE A 132 -8.26 -3.04 -2.47
CA ILE A 132 -7.11 -2.33 -1.94
C ILE A 132 -5.98 -2.57 -2.92
N TRP A 133 -5.67 -1.54 -3.70
CA TRP A 133 -4.51 -1.50 -4.58
C TRP A 133 -3.29 -1.07 -3.79
N THR A 134 -2.12 -1.65 -4.08
CA THR A 134 -0.84 -1.16 -3.59
C THR A 134 0.02 -0.71 -4.74
N PHE A 135 0.70 0.42 -4.56
CA PHE A 135 1.69 0.96 -5.48
C PHE A 135 2.96 1.16 -4.67
N ARG A 136 4.04 0.48 -5.05
CA ARG A 136 5.26 0.45 -4.26
C ARG A 136 6.50 0.71 -5.09
N THR A 137 7.32 1.64 -4.63
CA THR A 137 8.66 1.91 -5.16
C THR A 137 9.71 1.49 -4.12
N ALA A 138 10.98 1.84 -4.35
CA ALA A 138 12.06 1.61 -3.39
C ALA A 138 11.87 2.37 -2.06
N GLN A 139 11.20 3.53 -2.08
CA GLN A 139 11.08 4.42 -0.90
C GLN A 139 9.65 4.70 -0.46
N HIS A 140 8.66 4.41 -1.30
CA HIS A 140 7.27 4.79 -1.07
C HIS A 140 6.33 3.59 -1.24
N THR A 141 5.32 3.51 -0.38
CA THR A 141 4.22 2.57 -0.50
C THR A 141 2.90 3.32 -0.32
N LEU A 142 2.06 3.28 -1.34
CA LEU A 142 0.73 3.86 -1.35
C LEU A 142 -0.31 2.75 -1.48
N TYR A 143 -1.42 2.93 -0.78
CA TYR A 143 -2.62 2.14 -0.98
C TYR A 143 -3.73 3.03 -1.51
N ALA A 144 -4.49 2.54 -2.50
CA ALA A 144 -5.71 3.17 -2.97
C ALA A 144 -6.87 2.19 -2.80
N VAL A 145 -7.96 2.62 -2.15
CA VAL A 145 -9.14 1.76 -1.97
C VAL A 145 -10.22 2.20 -2.95
N ARG A 146 -10.53 1.35 -3.93
CA ARG A 146 -11.45 1.67 -5.03
C ARG A 146 -12.44 0.53 -5.25
N GLU A 147 -13.59 0.83 -5.85
CA GLU A 147 -14.57 -0.20 -6.21
C GLU A 147 -14.16 -0.96 -7.48
N SER A 148 -13.37 -0.32 -8.33
CA SER A 148 -12.84 -0.92 -9.55
C SER A 148 -11.58 -1.76 -9.31
N ARG A 149 -11.46 -2.83 -10.10
CA ARG A 149 -10.24 -3.64 -10.32
C ARG A 149 -9.67 -3.46 -11.73
N GLY A 150 -10.09 -2.41 -12.42
CA GLY A 150 -9.75 -2.13 -13.82
C GLY A 150 -8.54 -1.22 -13.97
N ARG A 151 -8.20 -0.94 -15.23
CA ARG A 151 -7.10 -0.03 -15.62
C ARG A 151 -7.30 1.40 -15.16
N ASP A 152 -8.54 1.79 -14.86
CA ASP A 152 -8.91 3.11 -14.38
C ASP A 152 -8.22 3.46 -13.06
N VAL A 153 -7.92 2.47 -12.21
CA VAL A 153 -7.27 2.73 -10.93
C VAL A 153 -5.77 3.02 -11.08
N PRO A 154 -4.97 2.21 -11.81
CA PRO A 154 -3.60 2.61 -12.14
C PRO A 154 -3.53 3.94 -12.90
N ALA A 155 -4.45 4.20 -13.84
CA ALA A 155 -4.51 5.48 -14.55
C ALA A 155 -4.80 6.66 -13.61
N GLU A 156 -5.72 6.50 -12.65
CA GLU A 156 -5.98 7.49 -11.62
C GLU A 156 -4.71 7.73 -10.79
N VAL A 157 -4.08 6.68 -10.27
CA VAL A 157 -3.01 6.82 -9.28
C VAL A 157 -1.68 7.25 -9.91
N LEU A 158 -1.27 6.64 -11.01
CA LEU A 158 0.01 6.86 -11.69
C LEU A 158 -0.07 7.94 -12.78
N GLY A 159 -1.26 8.25 -13.27
CA GLY A 159 -1.46 9.08 -14.46
C GLY A 159 -1.56 8.22 -15.74
N GLU A 160 -2.32 8.71 -16.71
CA GLU A 160 -2.57 7.99 -17.98
C GLU A 160 -1.28 7.76 -18.79
N ASP A 161 -0.34 8.71 -18.72
CA ASP A 161 0.93 8.70 -19.46
C ASP A 161 2.13 8.27 -18.60
N PHE A 162 1.91 7.39 -17.61
CA PHE A 162 3.01 6.91 -16.76
C PHE A 162 4.11 6.22 -17.59
N ALA A 163 5.31 6.80 -17.57
CA ALA A 163 6.42 6.36 -18.42
C ALA A 163 7.27 5.23 -17.82
N GLY A 164 7.14 4.98 -16.50
CA GLY A 164 7.92 3.98 -15.80
C GLY A 164 7.49 2.53 -16.06
N THR A 165 8.28 1.59 -15.56
CA THR A 165 8.04 0.16 -15.68
C THR A 165 7.16 -0.35 -14.54
N VAL A 166 6.05 -1.00 -14.89
CA VAL A 166 5.14 -1.61 -13.92
C VAL A 166 5.49 -3.07 -13.69
N ILE A 167 5.82 -3.43 -12.47
CA ILE A 167 6.01 -4.83 -12.05
C ILE A 167 4.70 -5.34 -11.49
N CYS A 168 4.11 -6.35 -12.13
CA CYS A 168 2.77 -6.83 -11.80
C CYS A 168 2.65 -8.36 -11.93
N ASP A 169 1.50 -8.90 -11.54
CA ASP A 169 1.13 -10.27 -11.89
C ASP A 169 0.62 -10.37 -13.35
N GLY A 170 0.03 -11.52 -13.71
CA GLY A 170 -0.50 -11.76 -15.05
C GLY A 170 -1.91 -11.20 -15.30
N TRP A 171 -2.42 -10.28 -14.49
CA TRP A 171 -3.79 -9.77 -14.65
C TRP A 171 -3.95 -8.86 -15.87
N THR A 172 -5.11 -8.94 -16.53
CA THR A 172 -5.38 -8.29 -17.82
C THR A 172 -5.55 -6.76 -17.74
N ALA A 173 -5.77 -6.20 -16.54
CA ALA A 173 -5.87 -4.74 -16.38
C ALA A 173 -4.53 -4.02 -16.64
N TYR A 174 -3.40 -4.67 -16.35
CA TYR A 174 -2.07 -4.10 -16.48
C TYR A 174 -1.65 -3.79 -17.94
N PRO A 175 -1.75 -4.73 -18.90
CA PRO A 175 -1.46 -4.42 -20.30
C PRO A 175 -2.44 -3.44 -20.94
N ALA A 176 -3.64 -3.28 -20.37
CA ALA A 176 -4.59 -2.26 -20.80
C ALA A 176 -4.25 -0.85 -20.29
N PHE A 177 -3.32 -0.75 -19.33
CA PHE A 177 -2.84 0.50 -18.72
C PHE A 177 -1.46 0.88 -19.27
N SER A 178 -0.47 -0.01 -19.20
CA SER A 178 0.90 0.27 -19.63
C SER A 178 1.42 -0.81 -20.57
N SER A 179 2.22 -0.40 -21.55
CA SER A 179 2.98 -1.28 -22.43
C SER A 179 4.36 -1.64 -21.85
N ASN A 180 4.82 -0.90 -20.83
CA ASN A 180 6.10 -1.14 -20.17
C ASN A 180 5.88 -1.92 -18.87
N LEU A 181 5.88 -3.24 -19.00
CA LEU A 181 5.55 -4.17 -17.91
C LEU A 181 6.69 -5.15 -17.64
N GLN A 182 6.78 -5.58 -16.39
CA GLN A 182 7.48 -6.79 -15.97
C GLN A 182 6.49 -7.71 -15.26
N ARG A 183 6.16 -8.83 -15.89
CA ARG A 183 5.33 -9.87 -15.26
C ARG A 183 6.12 -10.68 -14.24
N CYS A 184 5.49 -11.00 -13.13
CA CYS A 184 6.11 -11.69 -12.01
C CYS A 184 6.49 -13.15 -12.34
N TRP A 185 7.78 -13.45 -12.37
CA TRP A 185 8.29 -14.82 -12.53
C TRP A 185 7.86 -15.77 -11.41
N ALA A 186 7.72 -15.26 -10.18
CA ALA A 186 7.29 -16.09 -9.05
C ALA A 186 5.83 -16.57 -9.18
N HIS A 187 4.98 -15.83 -9.91
CA HIS A 187 3.63 -16.28 -10.21
C HIS A 187 3.63 -17.37 -11.27
N ILE A 188 4.27 -17.15 -12.42
CA ILE A 188 4.26 -18.11 -13.52
C ILE A 188 4.95 -19.43 -13.16
N LEU A 189 6.02 -19.39 -12.37
CA LEU A 189 6.69 -20.61 -11.89
C LEU A 189 5.81 -21.42 -10.93
N ARG A 190 5.00 -20.77 -10.08
CA ARG A 190 4.04 -21.46 -9.20
C ARG A 190 2.90 -22.07 -10.00
N GLU A 191 2.39 -21.37 -11.01
CA GLU A 191 1.37 -21.92 -11.92
C GLU A 191 1.89 -23.11 -12.72
N ALA A 192 3.14 -23.04 -13.20
CA ALA A 192 3.79 -24.14 -13.90
C ALA A 192 4.01 -25.36 -12.98
N GLU A 193 4.43 -25.14 -11.73
CA GLU A 193 4.57 -26.19 -10.74
C GLU A 193 3.21 -26.84 -10.41
N ASP A 194 2.16 -26.04 -10.19
CA ASP A 194 0.80 -26.54 -9.97
C ASP A 194 0.28 -27.33 -11.18
N ALA A 195 0.52 -26.86 -12.41
CA ALA A 195 0.19 -27.60 -13.62
C ALA A 195 0.93 -28.95 -13.68
N ALA A 196 2.22 -28.99 -13.31
CA ALA A 196 3.03 -30.21 -13.25
C ALA A 196 2.54 -31.22 -12.21
N THR A 197 1.78 -30.80 -11.19
CA THR A 197 1.10 -31.72 -10.27
C THR A 197 -0.19 -32.32 -10.84
N LYS A 198 -0.75 -31.72 -11.90
CA LYS A 198 -2.06 -32.06 -12.48
C LYS A 198 -1.94 -32.77 -13.83
N GLN A 199 -0.88 -32.49 -14.60
CA GLN A 199 -0.64 -33.01 -15.94
C GLN A 199 0.85 -33.31 -16.11
N ASP A 200 1.20 -34.53 -16.56
CA ASP A 200 2.59 -34.96 -16.74
C ASP A 200 3.30 -34.14 -17.84
N GLU A 201 2.55 -33.67 -18.84
CA GLU A 201 3.03 -32.79 -19.91
C GLU A 201 3.56 -31.45 -19.40
N ALA A 202 3.09 -30.97 -18.23
CA ALA A 202 3.60 -29.75 -17.61
C ALA A 202 4.96 -29.94 -16.90
N VAL A 203 5.38 -31.18 -16.60
CA VAL A 203 6.65 -31.47 -15.93
C VAL A 203 7.88 -30.98 -16.73
N PRO A 204 8.04 -31.28 -18.02
CA PRO A 204 9.14 -30.71 -18.82
C PRO A 204 9.03 -29.18 -18.92
N ILE A 205 7.85 -28.62 -19.16
CA ILE A 205 7.62 -27.17 -19.26
C ILE A 205 8.05 -26.44 -17.97
N TYR A 206 7.63 -26.93 -16.80
CA TYR A 206 8.04 -26.37 -15.51
C TYR A 206 9.56 -26.44 -15.32
N ARG A 207 10.18 -27.58 -15.68
CA ARG A 207 11.63 -27.75 -15.59
C ARG A 207 12.36 -26.74 -16.47
N ASP A 208 11.93 -26.57 -17.71
CA ASP A 208 12.56 -25.70 -18.70
C ASP A 208 12.41 -24.23 -18.29
N LEU A 209 11.21 -23.79 -17.88
CA LEU A 209 10.96 -22.45 -17.34
C LEU A 209 11.84 -22.15 -16.12
N LYS A 210 11.95 -23.11 -15.20
CA LYS A 210 12.77 -22.96 -13.99
C LYS A 210 14.26 -22.87 -14.33
N GLN A 211 14.75 -23.71 -15.24
CA GLN A 211 16.13 -23.67 -15.71
C GLN A 211 16.44 -22.35 -16.43
N LEU A 212 15.53 -21.88 -17.27
CA LEU A 212 15.64 -20.59 -17.95
C LEU A 212 15.74 -19.47 -16.94
N TYR A 213 14.79 -19.39 -15.99
CA TYR A 213 14.77 -18.37 -14.95
C TYR A 213 16.06 -18.34 -14.12
N VAL A 214 16.48 -19.51 -13.61
CA VAL A 214 17.72 -19.62 -12.82
C VAL A 214 18.94 -19.23 -13.66
N GLY A 215 19.01 -19.69 -14.90
CA GLY A 215 20.09 -19.36 -15.82
C GLY A 215 20.15 -17.87 -16.18
N LEU A 216 19.02 -17.16 -16.23
CA LEU A 216 18.98 -15.71 -16.40
C LEU A 216 19.47 -15.01 -15.14
N GLN A 217 18.96 -15.38 -13.96
CA GLN A 217 19.38 -14.80 -12.67
C GLN A 217 20.89 -14.93 -12.45
N THR A 218 21.46 -16.13 -12.63
CA THR A 218 22.90 -16.35 -12.44
C THR A 218 23.76 -15.50 -13.37
N ARG A 219 23.33 -15.25 -14.61
CA ARG A 219 24.07 -14.37 -15.53
C ARG A 219 24.02 -12.90 -15.09
N LEU A 220 22.87 -12.47 -14.55
CA LEU A 220 22.63 -11.10 -14.11
C LEU A 220 23.28 -10.75 -12.77
N GLU A 221 23.86 -11.71 -12.05
CA GLU A 221 24.64 -11.45 -10.82
C GLU A 221 25.97 -10.72 -11.07
N THR A 222 26.40 -10.65 -12.34
CA THR A 222 27.64 -9.96 -12.74
C THR A 222 27.37 -8.54 -13.23
N ASP A 223 28.40 -7.69 -13.21
CA ASP A 223 28.31 -6.37 -13.84
C ASP A 223 28.38 -6.54 -15.36
N LEU A 224 27.30 -6.18 -16.05
CA LEU A 224 27.08 -6.47 -17.46
C LEU A 224 26.90 -5.17 -18.24
N SER A 225 27.58 -5.08 -19.37
CA SER A 225 27.34 -4.03 -20.35
C SER A 225 25.95 -4.15 -20.98
N GLN A 226 25.45 -3.04 -21.56
CA GLN A 226 24.19 -3.04 -22.30
C GLN A 226 24.17 -4.08 -23.43
N ARG A 227 25.31 -4.31 -24.09
CA ARG A 227 25.43 -5.30 -25.17
C ARG A 227 25.25 -6.73 -24.66
N GLU A 228 25.84 -7.04 -23.50
CA GLU A 228 25.70 -8.36 -22.88
C GLU A 228 24.26 -8.60 -22.39
N ARG A 229 23.63 -7.58 -21.80
CA ARG A 229 22.20 -7.64 -21.45
C ARG A 229 21.31 -7.88 -22.66
N ALA A 230 21.57 -7.21 -23.78
CA ALA A 230 20.83 -7.43 -25.02
C ALA A 230 21.04 -8.83 -25.62
N GLU A 231 22.21 -9.45 -25.42
CA GLU A 231 22.45 -10.85 -25.79
C GLU A 231 21.67 -11.80 -24.87
N ILE A 232 21.75 -11.60 -23.55
CA ILE A 232 21.01 -12.40 -22.56
C ILE A 232 19.50 -12.30 -22.79
N HIS A 233 19.00 -11.11 -23.11
CA HIS A 233 17.59 -10.89 -23.42
C HIS A 233 17.17 -11.70 -24.65
N ARG A 234 17.95 -11.66 -25.74
CA ARG A 234 17.67 -12.46 -26.96
C ARG A 234 17.70 -13.97 -26.70
N ILE A 235 18.64 -14.45 -25.89
CA ILE A 235 18.70 -15.85 -25.47
C ILE A 235 17.46 -16.20 -24.63
N GLY A 236 17.06 -15.31 -23.73
CA GLY A 236 15.86 -15.45 -22.91
C GLY A 236 14.59 -15.55 -23.73
N CYS A 237 14.41 -14.65 -24.72
CA CYS A 237 13.25 -14.66 -25.61
C CYS A 237 13.15 -15.98 -26.36
N ARG A 238 14.25 -16.45 -26.95
CA ARG A 238 14.28 -17.73 -27.66
C ARG A 238 13.95 -18.90 -26.73
N GLY A 239 14.48 -18.90 -25.51
CA GLY A 239 14.16 -19.93 -24.53
C GLY A 239 12.68 -19.93 -24.12
N LEU A 240 12.04 -18.77 -24.05
CA LEU A 240 10.59 -18.67 -23.81
C LEU A 240 9.79 -19.16 -25.02
N GLU A 241 10.17 -18.77 -26.23
CA GLU A 241 9.55 -19.23 -27.48
C GLU A 241 9.61 -20.76 -27.61
N GLU A 242 10.76 -21.37 -27.33
CA GLU A 242 10.95 -22.84 -27.32
C GLU A 242 10.04 -23.54 -26.29
N VAL A 243 9.73 -22.89 -25.16
CA VAL A 243 8.76 -23.41 -24.19
C VAL A 243 7.33 -23.25 -24.71
N ILE A 244 6.99 -22.10 -25.31
CA ILE A 244 5.65 -21.80 -25.83
C ILE A 244 5.28 -22.74 -26.99
N ASP A 245 6.24 -23.08 -27.84
CA ASP A 245 6.05 -23.98 -29.00
C ASP A 245 5.71 -25.43 -28.61
N GLN A 246 5.74 -25.77 -27.31
CA GLN A 246 5.31 -27.08 -26.79
C GLN A 246 3.77 -27.18 -26.80
N SER A 247 3.18 -27.33 -28.00
CA SER A 247 1.72 -27.32 -28.20
C SER A 247 1.00 -28.47 -27.46
N VAL A 248 0.08 -28.11 -26.56
CA VAL A 248 -0.89 -29.02 -25.93
C VAL A 248 -2.32 -28.51 -26.21
N PRO A 249 -3.26 -29.37 -26.63
CA PRO A 249 -4.55 -28.92 -27.16
C PRO A 249 -5.50 -28.30 -26.12
N ASP A 250 -5.45 -28.72 -24.84
CA ASP A 250 -6.33 -28.18 -23.79
C ASP A 250 -5.76 -28.46 -22.37
N GLY A 251 -6.29 -27.76 -21.37
CA GLY A 251 -6.03 -27.97 -19.95
C GLY A 251 -5.08 -26.96 -19.31
N PRO A 252 -4.63 -27.25 -18.07
CA PRO A 252 -3.65 -26.44 -17.34
C PRO A 252 -2.41 -26.04 -18.15
N VAL A 253 -1.86 -26.95 -18.96
CA VAL A 253 -0.71 -26.65 -19.82
C VAL A 253 -1.06 -25.60 -20.88
N ALA A 254 -2.16 -25.78 -21.62
CA ALA A 254 -2.57 -24.82 -22.65
C ALA A 254 -2.83 -23.42 -22.05
N THR A 255 -3.40 -23.37 -20.84
CA THR A 255 -3.62 -22.10 -20.10
C THR A 255 -2.30 -21.43 -19.72
N LEU A 256 -1.33 -22.20 -19.23
CA LEU A 256 0.00 -21.71 -18.86
C LEU A 256 0.74 -21.15 -20.10
N LEU A 257 0.75 -21.89 -21.20
CA LEU A 257 1.41 -21.49 -22.44
C LEU A 257 0.75 -20.25 -23.05
N GLY A 258 -0.59 -20.19 -23.08
CA GLY A 258 -1.30 -19.00 -23.55
C GLY A 258 -1.01 -17.74 -22.70
N LYS A 259 -0.79 -17.89 -21.38
CA LYS A 259 -0.34 -16.79 -20.52
C LYS A 259 1.09 -16.35 -20.82
N LEU A 260 1.99 -17.30 -21.08
CA LEU A 260 3.37 -17.01 -21.48
C LEU A 260 3.41 -16.26 -22.81
N GLU A 261 2.71 -16.79 -23.82
CA GLU A 261 2.57 -16.22 -25.16
C GLU A 261 1.97 -14.80 -25.11
N GLY A 262 0.84 -14.62 -24.41
CA GLY A 262 0.19 -13.31 -24.26
C GLY A 262 0.97 -12.31 -23.39
N GLY A 263 2.18 -12.63 -22.95
CA GLY A 263 3.06 -11.75 -22.18
C GLY A 263 4.50 -11.76 -22.64
N LEU A 264 4.80 -12.28 -23.84
CA LEU A 264 6.17 -12.53 -24.31
C LEU A 264 7.08 -11.30 -24.15
N ASP A 265 6.55 -10.12 -24.49
CA ASP A 265 7.26 -8.83 -24.40
C ASP A 265 7.44 -8.30 -22.98
N HIS A 266 6.89 -8.96 -21.96
CA HIS A 266 6.82 -8.47 -20.58
C HIS A 266 7.49 -9.40 -19.56
N TRP A 267 8.03 -10.54 -19.97
CA TRP A 267 8.70 -11.47 -19.03
C TRP A 267 10.15 -11.08 -18.76
N LEU A 268 10.82 -10.39 -19.68
CA LEU A 268 12.27 -10.21 -19.67
C LEU A 268 12.74 -8.76 -19.52
N THR A 269 11.84 -7.83 -19.22
CA THR A 269 12.15 -6.40 -19.00
C THR A 269 13.27 -6.21 -17.98
N PHE A 270 13.29 -7.00 -16.90
CA PHE A 270 14.35 -7.01 -15.87
C PHE A 270 15.76 -7.35 -16.40
N VAL A 271 15.86 -8.01 -17.55
CA VAL A 271 17.15 -8.30 -18.19
C VAL A 271 17.73 -7.02 -18.80
N GLY A 272 16.89 -6.23 -19.45
CA GLY A 272 17.26 -4.95 -20.06
C GLY A 272 17.40 -3.82 -19.05
N GLU A 273 16.59 -3.83 -18.00
CA GLU A 273 16.49 -2.75 -17.01
C GLU A 273 16.94 -3.22 -15.62
N PRO A 274 18.17 -2.89 -15.17
CA PRO A 274 18.73 -3.37 -13.90
C PRO A 274 17.91 -3.01 -12.65
N ALA A 275 17.15 -1.92 -12.70
CA ALA A 275 16.31 -1.46 -11.59
C ALA A 275 15.01 -2.28 -11.44
N VAL A 276 14.62 -3.03 -12.47
CA VAL A 276 13.38 -3.80 -12.49
C VAL A 276 13.61 -5.17 -11.85
N SER A 277 12.78 -5.51 -10.86
CA SER A 277 12.81 -6.82 -10.23
C SER A 277 12.04 -7.85 -11.10
N PRO A 278 12.54 -9.09 -11.26
CA PRO A 278 11.81 -10.14 -11.96
C PRO A 278 10.54 -10.61 -11.23
N THR A 279 10.37 -10.23 -9.96
CA THR A 279 9.25 -10.66 -9.11
C THR A 279 8.51 -9.47 -8.51
N ASN A 280 7.22 -9.65 -8.25
CA ASN A 280 6.36 -8.66 -7.62
C ASN A 280 6.24 -8.81 -6.08
N ASN A 281 7.20 -9.52 -5.47
CA ASN A 281 7.22 -9.80 -4.03
C ASN A 281 7.11 -8.51 -3.18
N ALA A 282 7.58 -7.38 -3.71
CA ALA A 282 7.50 -6.09 -3.06
C ALA A 282 6.05 -5.66 -2.79
N ALA A 283 5.17 -5.70 -3.79
CA ALA A 283 3.76 -5.36 -3.64
C ALA A 283 3.02 -6.44 -2.82
N GLU A 284 3.27 -7.72 -3.10
CA GLU A 284 2.66 -8.82 -2.34
C GLU A 284 2.96 -8.73 -0.83
N ASN A 285 4.21 -8.38 -0.47
CA ASN A 285 4.60 -8.18 0.92
C ASN A 285 3.91 -6.96 1.55
N ALA A 286 3.76 -5.86 0.80
CA ALA A 286 3.05 -4.68 1.28
C ALA A 286 1.58 -4.99 1.59
N LEU A 287 0.90 -5.78 0.75
CA LEU A 287 -0.49 -6.18 0.96
C LEU A 287 -0.73 -7.06 2.19
N ARG A 288 0.31 -7.69 2.77
CA ARG A 288 0.15 -8.53 3.98
C ARG A 288 -0.48 -7.76 5.14
N GLU A 289 -0.08 -6.50 5.34
CA GLU A 289 -0.60 -5.66 6.42
C GLU A 289 -2.11 -5.38 6.24
N PRO A 290 -2.57 -4.81 5.11
CA PRO A 290 -3.99 -4.70 4.79
C PRO A 290 -4.76 -6.02 4.89
N VAL A 291 -4.19 -7.14 4.43
CA VAL A 291 -4.85 -8.46 4.47
C VAL A 291 -5.10 -8.93 5.90
N VAL A 292 -4.13 -8.76 6.81
CA VAL A 292 -4.31 -9.13 8.22
C VAL A 292 -5.30 -8.18 8.88
N LEU A 293 -5.17 -6.88 8.62
CA LEU A 293 -6.09 -5.89 9.13
C LEU A 293 -7.53 -6.18 8.69
N ARG A 294 -7.76 -6.50 7.41
CA ARG A 294 -9.07 -6.93 6.87
C ARG A 294 -9.67 -8.10 7.65
N LYS A 295 -8.88 -9.09 8.07
CA LYS A 295 -9.38 -10.24 8.85
C LYS A 295 -9.93 -9.84 10.22
N ILE A 296 -9.45 -8.74 10.80
CA ILE A 296 -9.87 -8.22 12.10
C ILE A 296 -11.02 -7.22 11.96
N ILE A 297 -10.94 -6.32 10.96
CA ILE A 297 -11.92 -5.27 10.72
C ILE A 297 -13.18 -5.80 10.03
N GLY A 298 -13.04 -6.81 9.17
CA GLY A 298 -14.10 -7.40 8.36
C GLY A 298 -14.45 -6.56 7.13
N THR A 299 -15.01 -5.36 7.33
CA THR A 299 -15.57 -4.52 6.26
C THR A 299 -15.35 -3.03 6.52
N LEU A 300 -15.18 -2.26 5.45
CA LEU A 300 -15.27 -0.79 5.47
C LEU A 300 -16.74 -0.40 5.33
N ARG A 301 -17.18 0.67 6.02
CA ARG A 301 -18.62 1.01 6.07
C ARG A 301 -19.09 2.01 5.03
N ASN A 302 -18.19 2.86 4.53
CA ASN A 302 -18.49 3.98 3.63
C ASN A 302 -17.20 4.56 3.05
N ASP A 303 -17.33 5.60 2.23
CA ASP A 303 -16.20 6.26 1.55
C ASP A 303 -15.23 6.95 2.49
N ARG A 304 -15.72 7.48 3.62
CA ARG A 304 -14.84 7.99 4.68
C ARG A 304 -14.00 6.86 5.27
N GLY A 305 -14.58 5.67 5.43
CA GLY A 305 -13.88 4.44 5.75
C GLY A 305 -12.71 4.16 4.82
N MET A 306 -12.95 4.24 3.52
CA MET A 306 -11.93 4.04 2.48
C MET A 306 -10.84 5.11 2.53
N PHE A 307 -11.23 6.38 2.61
CA PHE A 307 -10.31 7.52 2.74
C PHE A 307 -9.37 7.38 3.93
N VAL A 308 -9.90 7.06 5.10
CA VAL A 308 -9.09 6.87 6.32
C VAL A 308 -8.16 5.66 6.15
N HIS A 309 -8.66 4.58 5.56
CA HIS A 309 -7.91 3.35 5.35
C HIS A 309 -6.71 3.55 4.44
N GLU A 310 -6.94 4.13 3.26
CA GLU A 310 -5.91 4.35 2.26
C GLU A 310 -4.86 5.35 2.75
N THR A 311 -5.30 6.42 3.43
CA THR A 311 -4.41 7.47 3.91
C THR A 311 -3.50 6.94 5.02
N ILE A 312 -4.06 6.39 6.11
CA ILE A 312 -3.25 5.97 7.26
C ILE A 312 -2.33 4.80 6.90
N LEU A 313 -2.81 3.82 6.12
CA LEU A 313 -1.95 2.71 5.71
C LEU A 313 -0.76 3.19 4.86
N SER A 314 -0.97 4.16 3.97
CA SER A 314 0.11 4.68 3.11
C SER A 314 1.16 5.43 3.91
N LEU A 315 0.74 6.27 4.87
CA LEU A 315 1.66 7.00 5.75
C LEU A 315 2.48 6.02 6.60
N LEU A 316 1.83 5.03 7.19
CA LEU A 316 2.50 4.03 8.02
C LEU A 316 3.44 3.14 7.20
N ALA A 317 3.03 2.67 6.03
CA ALA A 317 3.86 1.82 5.19
C ALA A 317 5.08 2.57 4.64
N THR A 318 4.88 3.78 4.13
CA THR A 318 5.98 4.63 3.67
C THR A 318 6.91 5.01 4.82
N GLY A 319 6.37 5.44 5.97
CA GLY A 319 7.18 5.77 7.15
C GLY A 319 8.07 4.61 7.59
N ARG A 320 7.51 3.38 7.69
CA ARG A 320 8.29 2.17 8.01
C ARG A 320 9.34 1.85 6.95
N GLN A 321 8.98 1.97 5.67
CA GLN A 321 9.91 1.75 4.57
C GLN A 321 11.12 2.70 4.64
N GLN A 322 10.90 3.92 5.12
CA GLN A 322 11.94 4.94 5.32
C GLN A 322 12.60 4.87 6.71
N GLY A 323 12.34 3.83 7.50
CA GLY A 323 12.93 3.63 8.83
C GLY A 323 12.44 4.61 9.91
N ARG A 324 11.32 5.29 9.68
CA ARG A 324 10.73 6.25 10.63
C ARG A 324 9.86 5.55 11.66
N ASN A 325 9.82 6.10 12.86
CA ASN A 325 8.92 5.64 13.90
C ASN A 325 7.45 6.00 13.55
N PRO A 326 6.53 5.03 13.50
CA PRO A 326 5.11 5.25 13.20
C PRO A 326 4.41 6.29 14.08
N TYR A 327 4.72 6.30 15.38
CA TYR A 327 4.10 7.23 16.32
C TYR A 327 4.57 8.66 16.09
N ASP A 328 5.87 8.86 15.87
CA ASP A 328 6.46 10.16 15.60
C ASP A 328 5.94 10.74 14.29
N GLU A 329 5.81 9.90 13.24
CA GLU A 329 5.27 10.30 11.94
C GLU A 329 3.82 10.78 12.06
N LEU A 330 2.94 10.01 12.73
CA LEU A 330 1.54 10.41 12.93
C LEU A 330 1.42 11.66 13.81
N THR A 331 2.27 11.79 14.83
CA THR A 331 2.29 12.96 15.72
C THR A 331 2.70 14.21 14.95
N ARG A 332 3.74 14.12 14.12
CA ARG A 332 4.22 15.18 13.23
C ARG A 332 3.12 15.64 12.27
N VAL A 333 2.54 14.70 11.53
CA VAL A 333 1.46 14.96 10.57
C VAL A 333 0.28 15.67 11.23
N VAL A 334 -0.15 15.20 12.40
CA VAL A 334 -1.31 15.78 13.11
C VAL A 334 -1.00 17.16 13.68
N ARG A 335 0.24 17.42 14.08
CA ARG A 335 0.69 18.70 14.64
C ARG A 335 0.89 19.76 13.56
N ASP A 336 1.57 19.40 12.49
CA ASP A 336 2.13 20.36 11.54
C ASP A 336 1.13 20.71 10.42
N ASN A 337 0.12 19.86 10.18
CA ASN A 337 -0.80 20.04 9.08
C ASN A 337 -2.17 20.55 9.49
N LYS A 338 -2.72 21.39 8.60
CA LYS A 338 -4.14 21.73 8.63
C LYS A 338 -4.96 20.53 8.16
N MET A 339 -5.98 20.17 8.93
CA MET A 339 -6.93 19.13 8.53
C MET A 339 -7.76 19.63 7.35
N ILE A 340 -7.83 18.84 6.27
CA ILE A 340 -8.79 19.11 5.18
C ILE A 340 -10.24 19.02 5.69
N SER A 341 -11.20 19.60 4.97
CA SER A 341 -12.61 19.54 5.41
C SER A 341 -13.16 18.10 5.37
N ARG A 342 -14.24 17.81 6.10
CA ARG A 342 -14.90 16.51 6.04
C ARG A 342 -15.48 16.19 4.66
N ASP A 343 -15.83 17.21 3.89
CA ASP A 343 -16.40 17.07 2.55
C ASP A 343 -15.33 16.65 1.53
N GLN A 344 -14.08 17.05 1.75
CA GLN A 344 -12.91 16.63 0.97
C GLN A 344 -12.37 15.24 1.37
N ALA A 345 -12.85 14.68 2.49
CA ALA A 345 -12.47 13.35 2.98
C ALA A 345 -13.31 12.21 2.34
N ALA A 346 -14.06 12.52 1.28
CA ALA A 346 -14.63 11.53 0.38
C ALA A 346 -13.79 11.53 -0.91
N PRO A 347 -13.29 10.38 -1.40
CA PRO A 347 -12.69 10.31 -2.72
C PRO A 347 -13.68 10.87 -3.75
N VAL A 348 -13.29 11.96 -4.41
CA VAL A 348 -14.03 12.46 -5.57
C VAL A 348 -13.77 11.45 -6.68
N VAL A 349 -14.67 10.49 -6.83
CA VAL A 349 -14.77 9.71 -8.07
C VAL A 349 -15.44 10.66 -9.05
N GLU A 350 -14.66 11.42 -9.82
CA GLU A 350 -15.21 11.97 -11.05
C GLU A 350 -15.53 10.78 -11.96
N PRO A 351 -16.79 10.57 -12.36
CA PRO A 351 -17.10 9.51 -13.29
C PRO A 351 -16.38 9.82 -14.61
N ALA A 352 -15.54 8.89 -15.05
CA ALA A 352 -14.97 8.94 -16.39
C ALA A 352 -16.13 9.01 -17.39
N GLY A 353 -16.20 10.14 -18.11
CA GLY A 353 -17.14 10.36 -19.21
C GLY A 353 -16.74 9.62 -20.46
#